data_AF-A0A1Y5FZN7-F1
#
_entry.id   AF-A0A1Y5FZN7-F1
#
_cell.length_a   1.000
_cell.length_b   1.000
_cell.length_c   1.000
_cell.angle_alpha   90.00
_cell.angle_beta   90.00
_cell.angle_gamma   90.00
#
_symmetry.space_group_name_H-M   'P 1'
#
loop_
_entity.id
_entity.type
_entity.pdbx_description
1 polymer ?
#
loop_
_entity_poly.entity_id
_entity_poly.type
_entity_poly.pdbx_seq_one_letter_code
_entity_poly.pdbx_strand_id
1 'polypeptide(L)'
;MTSFTELEKSLQTLSIQIANASSVAKTGEVSDVSDLPRVTDFLCQEINKLPPSERSKLGPHLIGLIEELDNLTITIGSSLDKVRVEIKETTSHNRAAKAYTSANTPGKR
;
A
#
# COMPACT_ATOMS: atom_id res chain seq x y z
N MET A 1 -22.35 21.35 1.49
CA MET A 1 -21.64 21.06 2.76
C MET A 1 -21.96 19.63 3.10
N THR A 2 -20.96 18.75 3.17
CA THR A 2 -21.14 17.42 3.77
C THR A 2 -21.35 17.57 5.27
N SER A 3 -22.30 16.80 5.81
CA SER A 3 -22.58 16.75 7.23
C SER A 3 -21.48 15.99 8.00
N PHE A 4 -21.37 16.24 9.31
CA PHE A 4 -20.44 15.49 10.19
C PHE A 4 -20.61 13.96 10.04
N THR A 5 -21.85 13.48 10.01
CA THR A 5 -22.17 12.05 9.90
C THR A 5 -21.78 11.45 8.55
N GLU A 6 -21.89 12.21 7.46
CA GLU A 6 -21.39 11.79 6.14
C GLU A 6 -19.87 11.70 6.14
N LEU A 7 -19.19 12.70 6.71
CA LEU A 7 -17.73 12.72 6.85
C LEU A 7 -17.21 11.54 7.69
N GLU A 8 -17.86 11.26 8.82
CA GLU A 8 -17.54 10.12 9.69
C GLU A 8 -17.68 8.79 8.92
N LYS A 9 -18.79 8.62 8.19
CA LYS A 9 -19.01 7.42 7.38
C LYS A 9 -17.99 7.29 6.24
N SER A 10 -17.63 8.39 5.60
CA SER A 10 -16.59 8.40 4.56
C SER A 10 -15.21 8.04 5.12
N LEU A 11 -14.86 8.54 6.31
CA LEU A 11 -13.61 8.17 6.99
C LEU A 11 -13.58 6.68 7.35
N GLN A 12 -14.68 6.14 7.89
CA GLN A 12 -14.79 4.70 8.19
C GLN A 12 -14.68 3.85 6.92
N THR A 13 -15.32 4.28 5.83
CA THR A 13 -15.26 3.57 4.54
C THR A 13 -13.83 3.56 3.99
N LEU A 14 -13.14 4.69 4.07
CA LEU A 14 -11.75 4.82 3.63
C LEU A 14 -10.81 3.93 4.45
N SER A 15 -10.99 3.92 5.77
CA SER A 15 -10.25 3.06 6.69
C SER A 15 -10.39 1.58 6.30
N ILE A 16 -11.63 1.11 6.10
CA ILE A 16 -11.89 -0.26 5.63
C ILE A 16 -11.21 -0.55 4.29
N GLN A 17 -11.22 0.40 3.35
CA GLN A 17 -10.55 0.23 2.05
C GLN A 17 -9.03 0.07 2.20
N ILE A 18 -8.39 0.88 3.06
CA ILE A 18 -6.95 0.80 3.33
C ILE A 18 -6.60 -0.50 4.04
N ALA A 19 -7.39 -0.90 5.03
CA ALA A 19 -7.20 -2.17 5.74
C ALA A 19 -7.30 -3.37 4.78
N ASN A 20 -8.29 -3.34 3.87
CA ASN A 20 -8.44 -4.36 2.83
C ASN A 20 -7.25 -4.35 1.86
N ALA A 21 -6.83 -3.18 1.37
CA ALA A 21 -5.67 -3.07 0.49
C ALA A 21 -4.39 -3.61 1.15
N SER A 22 -4.20 -3.35 2.45
CA SER A 22 -3.09 -3.88 3.23
C SER A 22 -3.14 -5.40 3.34
N SER A 23 -4.33 -5.97 3.58
CA SER A 23 -4.54 -7.43 3.63
C SER A 23 -4.23 -8.09 2.29
N VAL A 24 -4.76 -7.54 1.19
CA VAL A 24 -4.54 -8.01 -0.19
C VAL A 24 -3.06 -7.89 -0.60
N ALA A 25 -2.39 -6.80 -0.20
CA ALA A 25 -0.95 -6.64 -0.45
C ALA A 25 -0.09 -7.67 0.31
N LYS A 26 -0.55 -8.20 1.45
CA LYS A 26 0.14 -9.28 2.18
C LYS A 26 0.01 -10.63 1.48
N THR A 27 -1.09 -10.87 0.78
CA THR A 27 -1.30 -12.12 0.01
C THR A 27 -0.65 -12.07 -1.37
N GLY A 28 -0.09 -10.93 -1.77
CA GLY A 28 0.57 -10.72 -3.06
C GLY A 28 -0.41 -10.39 -4.19
N GLU A 29 -1.68 -10.16 -3.86
CA GLU A 29 -2.68 -9.69 -4.81
C GLU A 29 -2.58 -8.17 -5.01
N VAL A 30 -3.04 -7.70 -6.17
CA VAL A 30 -2.99 -6.28 -6.54
C VAL A 30 -4.28 -5.60 -6.12
N SER A 31 -4.18 -4.57 -5.28
CA SER A 31 -5.29 -3.68 -4.93
C SER A 31 -5.07 -2.32 -5.59
N ASP A 32 -6.08 -1.79 -6.29
CA ASP A 32 -6.02 -0.45 -6.84
C ASP A 32 -6.24 0.59 -5.73
N VAL A 33 -5.19 1.32 -5.42
CA VAL A 33 -5.15 2.38 -4.41
C VAL A 33 -4.91 3.76 -5.04
N SER A 34 -5.06 3.89 -6.36
CA SER A 34 -4.69 5.11 -7.09
C SER A 34 -5.55 6.32 -6.71
N ASP A 35 -6.79 6.09 -6.26
CA ASP A 35 -7.73 7.14 -5.87
C ASP A 35 -7.56 7.61 -4.41
N LEU A 36 -6.81 6.89 -3.58
CA LEU A 36 -6.62 7.20 -2.15
C LEU A 36 -6.14 8.65 -1.90
N PRO A 37 -5.15 9.18 -2.62
CA PRO A 37 -4.71 10.56 -2.43
C PRO A 37 -5.83 11.57 -2.67
N ARG A 38 -6.61 11.40 -3.74
CA ARG A 38 -7.70 12.30 -4.10
C ARG A 38 -8.82 12.27 -3.05
N VAL A 39 -9.17 11.08 -2.56
CA VAL A 39 -10.21 10.92 -1.53
C VAL A 39 -9.74 11.53 -0.21
N THR A 40 -8.48 11.30 0.17
CA THR A 40 -7.89 11.86 1.39
C THR A 40 -7.85 13.39 1.36
N ASP A 41 -7.43 13.98 0.24
CA ASP A 41 -7.42 15.43 0.04
C ASP A 41 -8.82 16.04 0.15
N PHE A 42 -9.81 15.40 -0.46
CA PHE A 42 -11.20 15.83 -0.36
C PHE A 42 -11.69 15.81 1.10
N LEU A 43 -11.43 14.73 1.83
CA LEU A 43 -11.83 14.61 3.24
C LEU A 43 -11.13 15.67 4.11
N CYS A 44 -9.85 15.92 3.90
CA CYS A 44 -9.11 16.98 4.59
C CYS A 44 -9.73 18.36 4.33
N GLN A 45 -10.17 18.66 3.11
CA GLN A 45 -10.83 19.91 2.78
C GLN A 45 -12.20 20.05 3.47
N GLU A 46 -13.01 18.98 3.48
CA GLU A 46 -14.33 19.02 4.09
C GLU A 46 -14.26 19.07 5.63
N ILE A 47 -13.32 18.37 6.27
CA ILE A 47 -13.07 18.44 7.71
C ILE A 47 -12.66 19.85 8.13
N ASN A 48 -11.88 20.54 7.29
CA ASN A 48 -11.46 21.92 7.54
C ASN A 48 -12.62 22.94 7.44
N LYS A 49 -13.76 22.55 6.85
CA LYS A 49 -14.98 23.37 6.81
C LYS A 49 -15.89 23.14 8.02
N LEU A 50 -15.67 22.08 8.80
CA LEU A 50 -16.46 21.81 10.00
C LEU A 50 -16.13 22.78 11.15
N PRO A 51 -17.13 23.07 12.02
CA PRO A 51 -16.89 23.76 13.29
C PRO A 51 -15.83 23.07 14.15
N PRO A 52 -15.03 23.80 14.94
CA PRO A 52 -13.98 23.21 15.78
C PRO A 52 -14.47 22.11 16.73
N SER A 53 -15.70 22.24 17.24
CA SER A 53 -16.35 21.28 18.15
C SER A 53 -16.74 19.96 17.47
N GLU A 54 -16.94 19.95 16.17
CA GLU A 54 -17.22 18.74 15.38
C GLU A 54 -15.92 18.13 14.85
N ARG A 55 -14.97 18.98 14.43
CA ARG A 55 -13.64 18.54 14.00
C ARG A 55 -12.91 17.76 15.10
N SER A 56 -12.99 18.21 16.35
CA SER A 56 -12.34 17.51 17.48
C SER A 56 -12.89 16.10 17.70
N LYS A 57 -14.16 15.84 17.38
CA LYS A 57 -14.77 14.52 17.47
C LYS A 57 -14.25 13.53 16.42
N LEU A 58 -13.76 14.03 15.28
CA LEU A 58 -13.14 13.20 14.24
C LEU A 58 -11.68 12.82 14.57
N GLY A 59 -11.07 13.44 15.58
CA GLY A 59 -9.66 13.22 15.95
C GLY A 59 -9.25 11.74 16.06
N PRO A 60 -9.98 10.91 16.84
CA PRO A 60 -9.67 9.48 16.95
C PRO A 60 -9.72 8.73 15.61
N HIS A 61 -10.69 9.06 14.74
CA HIS A 61 -10.83 8.44 13.42
C HIS A 61 -9.67 8.83 12.48
N LEU A 62 -9.22 10.08 12.56
CA LEU A 62 -8.09 10.55 11.76
C LEU A 62 -6.77 9.91 12.20
N ILE A 63 -6.57 9.71 13.50
CA ILE A 63 -5.41 8.99 14.02
C ILE A 63 -5.41 7.55 13.54
N GLY A 64 -6.55 6.85 13.65
CA GLY A 64 -6.67 5.47 13.16
C GLY A 64 -6.40 5.35 11.65
N LEU A 65 -6.88 6.32 10.86
CA LEU A 65 -6.62 6.36 9.43
C LEU A 65 -5.13 6.51 9.10
N ILE A 66 -4.39 7.33 9.86
CA ILE A 66 -2.94 7.50 9.71
C ILE A 66 -2.22 6.18 10.01
N GLU A 67 -2.58 5.51 11.11
CA GLU A 67 -1.99 4.22 11.48
C GLU A 67 -2.22 3.16 10.39
N GLU A 68 -3.39 3.13 9.77
CA GLU A 68 -3.69 2.22 8.66
C GLU A 68 -2.88 2.53 7.40
N LEU A 69 -2.69 3.81 7.07
CA LEU A 69 -1.84 4.23 5.95
C LEU A 69 -0.37 3.87 6.18
N ASP A 70 0.12 4.02 7.41
CA ASP A 70 1.47 3.60 7.79
C ASP A 70 1.63 2.08 7.65
N ASN A 71 0.65 1.31 8.12
CA ASN A 71 0.62 -0.14 7.98
C ASN A 71 0.61 -0.60 6.52
N LEU A 72 -0.16 0.08 5.65
CA LEU A 72 -0.18 -0.19 4.22
C LEU A 72 1.20 0.09 3.60
N THR A 73 1.81 1.23 3.94
CA THR A 73 3.14 1.63 3.45
C THR A 73 4.23 0.61 3.82
N ILE A 74 4.26 0.19 5.09
CA ILE A 74 5.18 -0.83 5.58
C ILE A 74 4.98 -2.15 4.83
N THR A 75 3.72 -2.55 4.63
CA THR A 75 3.37 -3.78 3.93
C THR A 75 3.83 -3.76 2.48
N ILE A 76 3.55 -2.69 1.74
CA ILE A 76 3.98 -2.53 0.35
C ILE A 76 5.51 -2.55 0.25
N GLY A 77 6.20 -1.83 1.15
CA GLY A 77 7.67 -1.82 1.18
C GLY A 77 8.26 -3.22 1.40
N SER A 78 7.71 -3.95 2.38
CA SER A 78 8.12 -5.34 2.68
C SER A 78 7.90 -6.28 1.49
N SER A 79 6.73 -6.18 0.83
CA SER A 79 6.42 -6.99 -0.35
C SER A 79 7.34 -6.66 -1.53
N LEU A 80 7.66 -5.38 -1.77
CA LEU A 80 8.59 -4.97 -2.83
C LEU A 80 10.01 -5.50 -2.59
N ASP A 81 10.48 -5.49 -1.34
CA ASP A 81 11.79 -6.01 -0.99
C ASP A 81 11.88 -7.52 -1.21
N LYS A 82 10.81 -8.28 -0.91
CA LYS A 82 10.74 -9.72 -1.25
C LYS A 82 10.87 -9.95 -2.76
N VAL A 83 10.10 -9.22 -3.56
CA VAL A 83 10.17 -9.31 -5.03
C VAL A 83 11.58 -9.00 -5.55
N ARG A 84 12.24 -7.98 -4.99
CA ARG A 84 13.63 -7.65 -5.34
C ARG A 84 14.60 -8.80 -5.04
N VAL A 85 14.44 -9.46 -3.90
CA VAL A 85 15.25 -10.62 -3.52
C VAL A 85 15.02 -11.78 -4.50
N GLU A 86 13.77 -12.14 -4.78
CA GLU A 86 13.43 -13.23 -5.71
C GLU A 86 13.99 -13.00 -7.12
N ILE A 87 13.91 -11.76 -7.64
CA ILE A 87 14.50 -11.40 -8.94
C ILE A 87 16.02 -11.58 -8.92
N LYS A 88 16.70 -11.16 -7.84
CA LYS A 88 18.15 -11.30 -7.70
C LYS A 88 18.57 -12.77 -7.63
N GLU A 89 17.83 -13.58 -6.90
CA GLU A 89 18.06 -15.03 -6.80
C GLU A 89 17.84 -15.73 -8.15
N THR A 90 16.74 -15.42 -8.83
CA THR A 90 16.43 -15.95 -10.18
C THR A 90 17.51 -15.57 -11.19
N THR A 91 17.99 -14.32 -11.14
CA THR A 91 19.08 -13.85 -12.01
C THR A 91 20.40 -14.56 -11.70
N SER A 92 20.69 -14.78 -10.42
CA SER A 92 21.88 -15.50 -9.97
C SER A 92 21.83 -16.98 -10.38
N HIS A 93 20.66 -17.61 -10.23
CA HIS A 93 20.40 -18.98 -10.68
C HIS A 93 20.59 -19.11 -12.19
N ASN A 94 20.01 -18.21 -12.97
CA ASN A 94 20.19 -18.18 -14.43
C ASN A 94 21.66 -17.99 -14.83
N ARG A 95 22.41 -17.16 -14.10
CA ARG A 95 23.86 -16.98 -14.33
C ARG A 95 24.64 -18.26 -14.03
N ALA A 96 24.34 -18.94 -12.92
CA ALA A 96 24.94 -20.21 -12.55
C ALA A 96 24.63 -21.31 -13.58
N ALA A 97 23.35 -21.44 -13.99
CA ALA A 97 22.92 -22.39 -15.00
C ALA A 97 23.63 -22.16 -16.36
N LYS A 98 23.80 -20.90 -16.77
CA LYS A 98 24.61 -20.55 -17.95
C LYS A 98 26.08 -20.92 -17.77
N ALA A 99 26.68 -20.65 -16.61
CA ALA A 99 28.06 -21.02 -16.33
C ALA A 99 28.27 -22.54 -16.42
N TYR A 100 27.40 -23.34 -15.80
CA TYR A 100 27.47 -24.80 -15.85
C TYR A 100 27.26 -25.36 -17.26
N THR A 101 26.29 -24.83 -18.02
CA THR A 101 26.07 -25.26 -19.41
C THR A 101 27.23 -24.87 -20.33
N SER A 102 27.81 -23.68 -20.14
CA SER A 102 29.01 -23.24 -20.88
C SER A 102 30.28 -24.02 -20.49
N ALA A 103 30.40 -24.47 -19.25
CA ALA A 103 31.51 -25.29 -18.78
C ALA A 103 31.41 -26.75 -19.27
N ASN A 104 30.19 -27.26 -19.44
CA ASN A 104 29.90 -28.62 -19.91
C ASN A 104 29.67 -28.72 -21.43
N THR A 105 29.91 -27.67 -22.20
CA THR A 105 29.96 -27.73 -23.67
C THR A 105 31.43 -27.64 -24.14
N PRO A 106 32.11 -28.79 -24.34
CA PRO A 106 33.44 -28.78 -24.91
C PRO A 106 33.33 -28.49 -26.41
N GLY A 107 33.86 -27.33 -26.83
CA GLY A 107 34.20 -27.07 -28.24
C GLY A 107 33.20 -26.22 -29.03
N LYS A 108 33.44 -24.91 -29.03
CA LYS A 108 33.44 -24.09 -30.25
C LYS A 108 34.55 -23.04 -30.09
N ARG A 109 35.79 -23.50 -30.24
CA ARG A 109 36.91 -22.68 -30.73
C ARG A 109 37.20 -23.15 -32.13
#